data_AF-A0A2S0MZ80-F1
#
_entry.id   AF-A0A2S0MZ80-F1
#
_cell.length_a   1.000
_cell.length_b   1.000
_cell.length_c   1.000
_cell.angle_alpha   90.00
_cell.angle_beta   90.00
_cell.angle_gamma   90.00
#
_symmetry.space_group_name_H-M   'P 1'
#
loop_
_entity.id
_entity.type
_entity.pdbx_description
1 polymer ?
#
loop_
_entity_poly.entity_id
_entity_poly.type
_entity_poly.pdbx_seq_one_letter_code
_entity_poly.pdbx_strand_id
1 'polypeptide(L)'
;MTCPRHEELSAYADHMMKPAECARFRQHLEVCPICQQQLEDVQALQQALHALPSPTLGFDLASRLEGRLQRQPQRRQRPWPALWGASGWMPAGLTAGIALASGVWLGGLLLGGGSASVATPVSIARVFDPVPPGGLCAAAELCRLSKGMP
;
A
#
# COMPACT_ATOMS: atom_id res chain seq x y z
N MET A 1 -23.84 -19.95 21.01
CA MET A 1 -22.80 -19.84 19.97
C MET A 1 -22.80 -18.40 19.50
N THR A 2 -21.72 -17.65 19.71
CA THR A 2 -21.66 -16.23 19.34
C THR A 2 -21.54 -16.11 17.82
N CYS A 3 -22.36 -15.26 17.20
CA CYS A 3 -22.24 -14.99 15.76
C CYS A 3 -20.94 -14.24 15.47
N PRO A 4 -20.26 -14.54 14.35
CA PRO A 4 -19.07 -13.84 13.91
C PRO A 4 -19.36 -12.36 13.61
N ARG A 5 -18.29 -11.55 13.59
CA ARG A 5 -18.39 -10.13 13.23
C ARG A 5 -18.58 -9.96 11.73
N HIS A 6 -19.12 -8.82 11.33
CA HIS A 6 -19.33 -8.50 9.91
C HIS A 6 -18.01 -8.51 9.10
N GLU A 7 -16.88 -8.12 9.70
CA GLU A 7 -15.57 -8.16 9.03
C GLU A 7 -15.17 -9.58 8.63
N GLU A 8 -15.46 -10.57 9.47
CA GLU A 8 -15.15 -11.98 9.20
C GLU A 8 -16.02 -12.52 8.06
N LEU A 9 -17.29 -12.12 8.00
CA LEU A 9 -18.19 -12.52 6.93
C LEU A 9 -17.74 -11.96 5.57
N SER A 10 -17.34 -10.68 5.53
CA SER A 10 -16.74 -10.08 4.31
C SER A 10 -15.44 -10.77 3.94
N ALA A 11 -14.52 -10.98 4.90
CA ALA A 11 -13.25 -11.64 4.63
C ALA A 11 -13.42 -13.07 4.11
N TYR A 12 -14.47 -13.78 4.54
CA TYR A 12 -14.84 -15.08 3.98
C TYR A 12 -15.34 -14.97 2.52
N ALA A 13 -16.26 -14.02 2.26
CA ALA A 13 -16.81 -13.78 0.93
C ALA A 13 -15.74 -13.34 -0.09
N ASP A 14 -14.76 -12.56 0.34
CA ASP A 14 -13.66 -12.06 -0.50
C ASP A 14 -12.47 -13.05 -0.62
N HIS A 15 -12.58 -14.25 -0.05
CA HIS A 15 -11.52 -15.26 0.01
C HIS A 15 -10.20 -14.76 0.66
N MET A 16 -10.32 -13.87 1.65
CA MET A 16 -9.20 -13.24 2.35
C MET A 16 -8.86 -13.89 3.70
N MET A 17 -9.60 -14.90 4.13
CA MET A 17 -9.33 -15.65 5.36
C MET A 17 -8.19 -16.65 5.22
N LYS A 18 -7.48 -16.92 6.32
CA LYS A 18 -6.52 -18.04 6.36
C LYS A 18 -7.25 -19.38 6.30
N PRO A 19 -6.61 -20.46 5.80
CA PRO A 19 -7.25 -21.77 5.66
C PRO A 19 -7.87 -22.32 6.96
N ALA A 20 -7.20 -22.13 8.10
CA ALA A 20 -7.69 -22.60 9.40
C ALA A 20 -8.92 -21.81 9.90
N GLU A 21 -8.98 -20.51 9.62
CA GLU A 21 -10.11 -19.64 9.97
C GLU A 21 -11.32 -19.97 9.09
N CYS A 22 -11.09 -20.20 7.79
CA CYS A 22 -12.10 -20.58 6.82
C CYS A 22 -12.80 -21.91 7.19
N ALA A 23 -12.03 -22.91 7.66
CA ALA A 23 -12.59 -24.18 8.11
C ALA A 23 -13.52 -24.02 9.34
N ARG A 24 -13.12 -23.21 10.33
CA ARG A 24 -13.95 -22.91 11.51
C ARG A 24 -15.20 -22.13 11.13
N PHE A 25 -15.06 -21.16 10.23
CA PHE A 25 -16.19 -20.36 9.76
C PHE A 25 -17.21 -21.24 9.01
N ARG A 26 -16.75 -22.18 8.19
CA ARG A 26 -17.63 -23.14 7.49
C ARG A 26 -18.41 -24.02 8.48
N GLN A 27 -17.78 -24.50 9.54
CA GLN A 27 -18.48 -25.24 10.61
C GLN A 27 -19.55 -24.39 11.29
N HIS A 28 -19.30 -23.09 11.49
CA HIS A 28 -20.32 -22.17 12.03
C HIS A 28 -21.49 -21.98 11.06
N LEU A 29 -21.20 -21.83 9.76
CA LEU A 29 -22.22 -21.67 8.74
C LEU A 29 -23.16 -22.88 8.70
N GLU A 30 -22.68 -24.11 8.89
CA GLU A 30 -23.54 -25.32 8.93
C GLU A 30 -24.59 -25.30 10.06
N VAL A 31 -24.35 -24.53 11.13
CA VAL A 31 -25.21 -24.50 12.33
C VAL A 31 -26.06 -23.22 12.40
N CYS A 32 -25.60 -22.10 11.83
CA CYS A 32 -26.22 -20.79 11.98
C CYS A 32 -26.92 -20.32 10.69
N PRO A 33 -28.27 -20.38 10.60
CA PRO A 33 -29.00 -19.94 9.40
C PRO A 33 -28.94 -18.42 9.18
N ILE A 34 -28.77 -17.63 10.26
CA ILE A 34 -28.67 -16.16 10.15
C ILE A 34 -27.39 -15.77 9.38
N CYS A 35 -26.26 -16.42 9.70
CA CYS A 35 -25.00 -16.16 9.02
C CYS A 35 -24.99 -16.70 7.59
N GLN A 36 -25.71 -17.80 7.32
CA GLN A 36 -25.94 -18.26 5.95
C GLN A 36 -26.70 -17.21 5.13
N GLN A 37 -27.83 -16.71 5.63
CA GLN A 37 -28.61 -15.68 4.93
C GLN A 37 -27.79 -14.42 4.65
N GLN A 38 -27.03 -13.91 5.64
CA GLN A 38 -26.20 -12.73 5.43
C GLN A 38 -25.09 -12.97 4.39
N LEU A 39 -24.54 -14.18 4.33
CA LEU A 39 -23.55 -14.53 3.30
C LEU A 39 -24.18 -14.56 1.90
N GLU A 40 -25.38 -15.12 1.78
CA GLU A 40 -26.14 -15.11 0.52
C GLU A 40 -26.44 -13.69 0.05
N ASP A 41 -26.85 -12.79 0.95
CA ASP A 41 -27.13 -11.38 0.62
C ASP A 41 -25.86 -10.67 0.08
N VAL A 42 -24.70 -10.89 0.70
CA VAL A 42 -23.42 -10.33 0.24
C VAL A 42 -23.00 -10.91 -1.11
N GLN A 43 -23.17 -12.22 -1.32
CA GLN A 43 -22.86 -12.87 -2.59
C GLN A 43 -23.78 -12.39 -3.72
N ALA A 44 -25.07 -12.20 -3.44
CA ALA A 44 -26.02 -11.64 -4.39
C ALA A 44 -25.63 -10.21 -4.80
N LEU A 45 -25.18 -9.38 -3.85
CA LEU A 45 -24.66 -8.04 -4.14
C LEU A 45 -23.42 -8.10 -5.04
N GLN A 46 -22.43 -8.96 -4.73
CA GLN A 46 -21.24 -9.15 -5.58
C GLN A 46 -21.63 -9.55 -7.00
N GLN A 47 -22.56 -10.49 -7.17
CA GLN A 47 -23.04 -10.91 -8.49
C GLN A 47 -23.69 -9.77 -9.26
N ALA A 48 -24.53 -8.96 -8.60
CA ALA A 48 -25.16 -7.80 -9.20
C ALA A 48 -24.13 -6.76 -9.66
N LEU A 49 -23.07 -6.53 -8.86
CA LEU A 49 -21.97 -5.63 -9.24
C LEU A 49 -21.15 -6.17 -10.41
N HIS A 50 -20.89 -7.48 -10.45
CA HIS A 50 -20.19 -8.12 -11.57
C HIS A 50 -21.01 -8.17 -12.85
N ALA A 51 -22.34 -8.13 -12.75
CA ALA A 51 -23.24 -8.08 -13.90
C ALA A 51 -23.31 -6.69 -14.56
N LEU A 52 -22.73 -5.65 -13.95
CA LEU A 52 -22.68 -4.32 -14.54
C LEU A 52 -21.87 -4.34 -15.85
N PRO A 53 -22.30 -3.59 -16.87
CA PRO A 53 -21.57 -3.53 -18.13
C PRO A 53 -20.20 -2.90 -17.92
N SER A 54 -19.16 -3.61 -18.37
CA SER A 54 -17.79 -3.07 -18.38
C SER A 54 -17.71 -1.86 -19.33
N PRO A 55 -17.14 -0.72 -18.89
CA PRO A 55 -16.97 0.43 -19.75
C PRO A 55 -16.03 0.08 -20.89
N THR A 56 -16.44 0.39 -22.12
CA THR A 56 -15.58 0.25 -23.29
C THR A 56 -14.47 1.28 -23.24
N LEU A 57 -13.22 0.84 -23.20
CA LEU A 57 -12.06 1.72 -23.35
C LEU A 57 -12.07 2.25 -24.79
N GLY A 58 -12.13 3.57 -24.98
CA GLY A 58 -12.14 4.22 -26.30
C GLY A 58 -10.81 4.13 -27.08
N PHE A 59 -9.90 3.27 -26.64
CA PHE A 59 -8.62 2.99 -27.26
C PHE A 59 -8.17 1.57 -26.90
N ASP A 60 -7.31 0.99 -27.72
CA ASP A 60 -6.75 -0.32 -27.46
C ASP A 60 -5.70 -0.26 -26.34
N LEU A 61 -6.13 -0.61 -25.13
CA LEU A 61 -5.26 -0.71 -23.95
C LEU A 61 -4.31 -1.92 -24.06
N ALA A 62 -4.73 -3.01 -24.70
CA ALA A 62 -3.97 -4.26 -24.73
C ALA A 62 -2.64 -4.07 -25.48
N SER A 63 -2.67 -3.48 -26.68
CA SER A 63 -1.45 -3.19 -27.44
C SER A 63 -0.50 -2.23 -26.71
N ARG A 64 -1.02 -1.25 -25.97
CA ARG A 64 -0.20 -0.36 -25.12
C ARG A 64 0.43 -1.10 -23.94
N LEU A 65 -0.27 -2.07 -23.36
CA LEU A 65 0.22 -2.85 -22.22
C LEU A 65 1.25 -3.89 -22.66
N GLU A 66 1.04 -4.57 -23.79
CA GLU A 66 1.95 -5.60 -24.31
C GLU A 66 3.38 -5.09 -24.45
N GLY A 67 3.57 -3.90 -25.02
CA GLY A 67 4.90 -3.27 -25.13
C GLY A 67 5.55 -2.94 -23.76
N ARG A 68 4.76 -2.82 -22.69
CA ARG A 68 5.26 -2.59 -21.32
C ARG A 68 5.48 -3.88 -20.55
N LEU A 69 4.66 -4.91 -20.76
CA LEU A 69 4.83 -6.23 -20.14
C LEU A 69 6.00 -7.00 -20.75
N GLN A 70 6.20 -6.91 -22.07
CA GLN A 70 7.36 -7.49 -22.76
C GLN A 70 8.67 -6.77 -22.40
N ARG A 71 8.60 -5.49 -22.03
CA ARG A 71 9.66 -4.81 -21.27
C ARG A 71 9.62 -5.26 -19.82
N GLN A 72 9.68 -6.57 -19.60
CA GLN A 72 10.11 -7.07 -18.32
C GLN A 72 11.47 -6.40 -18.06
N PRO A 73 11.66 -5.67 -16.95
CA PRO A 73 12.97 -5.16 -16.65
C PRO A 73 13.84 -6.40 -16.60
N GLN A 74 14.72 -6.57 -17.57
CA GLN A 74 15.85 -7.45 -17.43
C GLN A 74 16.44 -6.99 -16.11
N ARG A 75 16.19 -7.79 -15.05
CA ARG A 75 16.95 -7.75 -13.83
C ARG A 75 18.34 -7.94 -14.37
N ARG A 76 19.02 -6.83 -14.65
CA ARG A 76 20.44 -6.78 -14.89
C ARG A 76 20.93 -7.36 -13.58
N GLN A 77 21.21 -8.66 -13.60
CA GLN A 77 22.06 -9.28 -12.63
C GLN A 77 23.35 -8.52 -12.84
N ARG A 78 23.49 -7.40 -12.12
CA ARG A 78 24.77 -6.73 -11.99
C ARG A 78 25.65 -7.83 -11.45
N PRO A 79 26.63 -8.33 -12.22
CA PRO A 79 27.58 -9.24 -11.62
C PRO A 79 28.19 -8.43 -10.48
N TRP A 80 27.90 -8.84 -9.25
CA TRP A 80 28.65 -8.36 -8.12
C TRP A 80 30.10 -8.65 -8.47
N PRO A 81 31.00 -7.64 -8.51
CA PRO A 81 32.40 -7.94 -8.75
C PRO A 81 32.81 -8.90 -7.64
N ALA A 82 33.23 -10.09 -8.05
CA ALA A 82 33.68 -11.16 -7.19
C ALA A 82 34.96 -10.71 -6.50
N LEU A 83 34.83 -9.85 -5.50
CA LEU A 83 35.92 -9.34 -4.68
C LEU A 83 36.38 -10.40 -3.65
N TRP A 84 35.86 -11.63 -3.75
CA TRP A 84 36.12 -12.75 -2.85
C TRP A 84 36.75 -13.95 -3.58
N GLY A 85 37.39 -13.70 -4.73
CA GLY A 85 38.17 -14.69 -5.46
C GLY A 85 39.65 -14.38 -5.35
N ALA A 86 40.29 -14.99 -4.35
CA ALA A 86 41.71 -15.33 -4.23
C ALA A 86 42.79 -14.39 -4.83
N SER A 87 43.81 -14.13 -3.99
CA SER A 87 45.15 -13.64 -4.35
C SER A 87 45.33 -12.12 -4.32
N GLY A 88 45.77 -11.62 -3.16
CA GLY A 88 46.29 -10.26 -3.04
C GLY A 88 46.33 -9.80 -1.60
N TRP A 89 47.26 -10.34 -0.80
CA TRP A 89 47.79 -9.58 0.34
C TRP A 89 48.43 -8.29 -0.19
N MET A 90 47.62 -7.23 -0.30
CA MET A 90 48.02 -5.83 -0.47
C MET A 90 46.97 -4.98 0.27
N PRO A 91 47.35 -3.81 0.83
CA PRO A 91 46.78 -3.30 2.07
C PRO A 91 45.39 -2.68 1.85
N ALA A 92 44.35 -3.49 2.01
CA ALA A 92 42.95 -3.05 2.05
C ALA A 92 42.64 -2.06 3.20
N GLY A 93 43.59 -1.82 4.11
CA GLY A 93 43.46 -0.84 5.20
C GLY A 93 43.59 0.62 4.77
N LEU A 94 44.37 0.93 3.73
CA LEU A 94 44.63 2.32 3.33
C LEU A 94 43.43 2.95 2.60
N THR A 95 42.73 2.20 1.76
CA THR A 95 41.56 2.71 1.02
C THR A 95 40.33 2.83 1.91
N ALA A 96 40.13 1.89 2.84
CA ALA A 96 39.06 1.96 3.84
C ALA A 96 39.25 3.16 4.80
N GLY A 97 40.50 3.45 5.20
CA GLY A 97 40.82 4.60 6.06
C GLY A 97 40.50 5.94 5.41
N ILE A 98 40.85 6.12 4.13
CA ILE A 98 40.58 7.37 3.39
C ILE A 98 39.07 7.60 3.19
N ALA A 99 38.30 6.54 2.92
CA ALA A 99 36.85 6.62 2.79
C ALA A 99 36.16 7.01 4.11
N LEU A 100 36.58 6.44 5.24
CA LEU A 100 36.03 6.81 6.55
C LEU A 100 36.42 8.23 6.96
N ALA A 101 37.69 8.64 6.75
CA ALA A 101 38.15 9.98 7.10
C ALA A 101 37.43 11.06 6.28
N SER A 102 37.28 10.86 4.96
CA SER A 102 36.53 11.78 4.09
C SER A 102 35.04 11.83 4.45
N GLY A 103 34.42 10.68 4.75
CA GLY A 103 33.03 10.61 5.18
C GLY A 103 32.77 11.34 6.50
N VAL A 104 33.63 11.17 7.50
CA VAL A 104 33.53 11.89 8.79
C VAL A 104 33.76 13.39 8.61
N TRP A 105 34.71 13.79 7.77
CA TRP A 105 35.00 15.20 7.51
C TRP A 105 33.86 15.91 6.75
N LEU A 106 33.32 15.28 5.70
CA LEU A 106 32.16 15.78 4.96
C LEU A 106 30.88 15.78 5.81
N GLY A 107 30.66 14.73 6.61
CA GLY A 107 29.54 14.67 7.55
C GLY A 107 29.62 15.75 8.63
N GLY A 108 30.82 16.03 9.13
CA GLY A 108 31.08 17.12 10.08
C GLY A 108 30.81 18.51 9.48
N LEU A 109 31.17 18.74 8.22
CA LEU A 109 30.82 19.98 7.50
C LEU A 109 29.30 20.12 7.29
N LEU A 110 28.60 19.01 7.01
CA LEU A 110 27.14 19.01 6.82
C LEU A 110 26.35 19.22 8.12
N LEU A 111 26.81 18.65 9.24
CA LEU A 111 26.17 18.86 10.55
C LEU A 111 26.60 20.17 11.22
N GLY A 112 27.85 20.62 11.00
CA GLY A 112 28.39 21.88 11.52
C GLY A 112 27.94 23.11 10.74
N GLY A 113 27.57 22.94 9.47
CA GLY A 113 26.92 23.96 8.63
C GLY A 113 25.43 24.06 8.94
N GLY A 114 25.11 24.45 10.17
CA GLY A 114 23.74 24.72 10.62
C GLY A 114 23.03 25.72 9.70
N SER A 115 22.28 25.18 8.75
CA SER A 115 21.10 25.85 8.20
C SER A 115 19.96 24.87 8.41
N ALA A 116 19.09 25.23 9.35
CA ALA A 116 17.85 24.52 9.62
C ALA A 116 17.19 24.19 8.27
N SER A 117 17.01 22.90 8.00
CA SER A 117 16.11 22.44 6.94
C SER A 117 14.74 23.02 7.25
N VAL A 118 14.40 24.11 6.55
CA VAL A 118 13.02 24.57 6.49
C VAL A 118 12.31 23.47 5.72
N ALA A 119 11.55 22.65 6.44
CA ALA A 119 10.65 21.67 5.87
C ALA A 119 9.74 22.39 4.88
N THR A 120 9.99 22.21 3.58
CA THR A 120 9.08 22.67 2.54
C THR A 120 7.84 21.79 2.65
N PRO A 121 6.65 22.36 2.90
CA PRO A 121 5.44 21.56 2.93
C PRO A 121 5.19 20.98 1.54
N VAL A 122 5.20 19.65 1.46
CA VAL A 122 4.91 18.90 0.25
C VAL A 122 3.46 19.18 -0.17
N SER A 123 3.28 19.80 -1.33
CA SER A 123 1.98 20.16 -1.91
C SER A 123 1.06 18.96 -2.22
N ILE A 124 1.59 17.73 -2.16
CA ILE A 124 0.83 16.48 -2.34
C ILE A 124 -0.15 16.22 -1.18
N ALA A 125 0.03 16.83 0.00
CA ALA A 125 -0.88 16.64 1.13
C ALA A 125 -2.26 17.32 0.93
N ARG A 126 -2.42 18.23 -0.03
CA ARG A 126 -3.69 18.96 -0.30
C ARG A 126 -4.78 18.10 -0.95
N VAL A 127 -4.45 16.92 -1.47
CA VAL A 127 -5.44 16.00 -2.07
C VAL A 127 -6.33 15.34 -1.01
N PHE A 128 -5.85 15.26 0.23
CA PHE A 128 -6.57 14.67 1.35
C PHE A 128 -7.05 15.70 2.36
N ASP A 129 -7.04 16.99 2.01
CA ASP A 129 -7.69 17.99 2.85
C ASP A 129 -9.19 17.68 2.92
N PRO A 130 -9.81 17.68 4.11
CA PRO A 130 -11.22 17.31 4.29
C PRO A 130 -12.21 18.31 3.65
N VAL A 131 -11.70 19.38 3.03
CA VAL A 131 -12.47 20.41 2.36
C VAL A 131 -12.12 20.41 0.87
N PRO A 132 -13.00 19.90 -0.02
CA PRO A 132 -12.75 19.93 -1.46
C PRO A 132 -12.74 21.37 -1.98
N PRO A 133 -11.93 21.69 -3.00
CA PRO A 133 -11.98 22.99 -3.65
C PRO A 133 -13.38 23.21 -4.26
N GLY A 134 -14.07 24.26 -3.81
CA GLY A 134 -15.47 24.56 -4.19
C GLY A 134 -16.51 24.22 -3.12
N GLY A 135 -16.10 23.67 -1.97
CA GLY A 135 -16.98 23.52 -0.80
C GLY A 135 -17.36 24.86 -0.19
N LEU A 136 -18.62 25.00 0.24
CA LEU A 136 -19.13 26.20 0.92
C LEU A 136 -18.62 26.32 2.38
N CYS A 137 -17.95 25.30 2.91
CA CYS A 137 -17.49 25.22 4.29
C CYS A 137 -15.97 25.48 4.37
N ALA A 138 -15.54 26.45 5.19
CA ALA A 138 -14.11 26.75 5.38
C ALA A 138 -13.37 25.68 6.23
N ALA A 139 -14.09 24.88 7.03
CA ALA A 139 -13.54 23.77 7.82
C ALA A 139 -14.65 22.74 8.10
N ALA A 140 -14.29 21.45 8.18
CA ALA A 140 -15.24 20.35 8.43
C ALA A 140 -16.00 20.50 9.76
N GLU A 141 -15.36 21.10 10.77
CA GLU A 141 -15.93 21.32 12.10
C GLU A 141 -17.09 22.33 12.11
N LEU A 142 -17.16 23.24 11.12
CA LEU A 142 -18.21 24.25 11.04
C LEU A 142 -19.51 23.71 10.42
N CYS A 143 -19.44 22.60 9.68
CA CYS A 143 -20.58 22.02 8.97
C CYS A 143 -21.10 20.73 9.60
N ARG A 144 -20.53 20.30 10.74
CA ARG A 144 -21.17 19.31 11.60
C ARG A 144 -22.35 19.96 12.32
N LEU A 145 -23.54 19.85 11.74
CA LEU A 145 -24.78 20.02 12.49
C LEU A 145 -24.74 19.04 13.66
N SER A 146 -24.62 19.58 14.88
CA SER A 146 -24.85 18.85 16.12
C SER A 146 -26.24 18.21 16.05
N LYS A 147 -26.29 16.91 15.72
CA LYS A 147 -27.50 16.12 15.90
C LYS A 147 -27.59 15.77 17.38
N GLY A 148 -28.13 16.70 18.16
CA GLY A 148 -28.34 16.49 19.59
C GLY A 148 -28.53 17.80 20.36
N MET A 149 -29.72 18.37 20.30
CA MET A 149 -30.32 19.04 21.45
C MET A 149 -31.76 18.50 21.58
N PRO A 150 -32.25 18.30 22.82
CA PRO A 150 -33.51 17.62 23.11
C PRO A 150 -34.74 18.33 22.56
#